data_AF-A0A2P2D1D1-F1
#
_entry.id   AF-A0A2P2D1D1-F1
#
_cell.length_a   1.000
_cell.length_b   1.000
_cell.length_c   1.000
_cell.angle_alpha   90.00
_cell.angle_beta   90.00
_cell.angle_gamma   90.00
#
_symmetry.space_group_name_H-M   'P 1'
#
loop_
_entity.id
_entity.type
_entity.pdbx_description
1 polymer ?
#
loop_
_entity_poly.entity_id
_entity_poly.type
_entity_poly.pdbx_seq_one_letter_code
_entity_poly.pdbx_strand_id
1 'polypeptide(L)'
;MNADEVTRAFRSLKESGKVLYKTLEVLAKKKDTTLDAVLFSWHLFHPAQLVPVLGTNRPDRIRSATKAFQIQLEIEDWFRILEAGIGKRVP
;
A
#
# COMPACT_ATOMS: atom_id res chain seq x y z
N MET A 1 2.64 13.61 5.05
CA MET A 1 2.64 12.91 6.33
C MET A 1 4.01 12.30 6.59
N ASN A 2 4.59 12.52 7.76
CA ASN A 2 5.81 11.83 8.18
C ASN A 2 5.49 10.35 8.52
N ALA A 3 6.51 9.51 8.69
CA ALA A 3 6.32 8.10 9.08
C ALA A 3 5.47 7.97 10.36
N ASP A 4 5.59 8.93 11.29
CA ASP A 4 4.80 8.96 12.54
C ASP A 4 3.32 9.27 12.33
N GLU A 5 2.95 10.11 11.37
CA GLU A 5 1.57 10.48 11.05
C GLU A 5 0.85 9.36 10.30
N VAL A 6 1.56 8.67 9.41
CA VAL A 6 1.06 7.43 8.82
C VAL A 6 0.83 6.42 9.96
N THR A 7 1.82 6.18 10.80
CA THR A 7 1.70 5.25 11.95
C THR A 7 0.55 5.64 12.90
N ARG A 8 0.32 6.94 13.12
CA ARG A 8 -0.76 7.46 14.00
C ARG A 8 -2.15 7.31 13.38
N ALA A 9 -2.30 7.52 12.08
CA ALA A 9 -3.55 7.24 11.37
C ALA A 9 -3.88 5.73 11.39
N PHE A 10 -2.87 4.87 11.34
CA PHE A 10 -3.06 3.42 11.45
C PHE A 10 -3.35 2.94 12.88
N ARG A 11 -2.95 3.67 13.93
CA ARG A 11 -3.22 3.32 15.34
C ARG A 11 -4.71 3.32 15.71
N SER A 12 -5.56 4.07 15.02
CA SER A 12 -7.01 4.08 15.29
C SER A 12 -7.79 3.09 14.41
N LEU A 13 -7.12 2.23 13.65
CA LEU A 13 -7.80 1.29 12.77
C LEU A 13 -8.27 0.05 13.52
N LYS A 14 -9.37 -0.53 13.02
CA LYS A 14 -9.78 -1.92 13.34
C LYS A 14 -8.60 -2.87 13.12
N GLU A 15 -8.64 -4.06 13.73
CA GLU A 15 -7.54 -5.05 13.65
C GLU A 15 -7.06 -5.33 12.22
N SER A 16 -7.95 -5.32 11.22
CA SER A 16 -7.58 -5.46 9.80
C SER A 16 -6.62 -4.37 9.30
N GLY A 17 -6.74 -3.13 9.78
CA GLY A 17 -5.83 -2.05 9.42
C GLY A 17 -4.41 -2.25 9.94
N LYS A 18 -4.25 -2.83 11.14
CA LYS A 18 -2.92 -3.20 11.68
C LYS A 18 -2.29 -4.33 10.86
N VAL A 19 -3.10 -5.32 10.48
CA VAL A 19 -2.64 -6.45 9.64
C VAL A 19 -2.23 -5.94 8.26
N LEU A 20 -3.06 -5.12 7.61
CA LEU A 20 -2.74 -4.48 6.33
C LEU A 20 -1.44 -3.70 6.37
N TYR A 21 -1.24 -2.87 7.40
CA TYR A 21 -0.02 -2.09 7.56
C TYR A 21 1.22 -3.00 7.60
N LYS A 22 1.21 -4.04 8.43
CA LYS A 22 2.30 -5.02 8.52
C LYS A 22 2.54 -5.74 7.19
N THR A 23 1.47 -6.13 6.49
CA THR A 23 1.58 -6.77 5.16
C THR A 23 2.28 -5.85 4.17
N LEU A 24 1.91 -4.56 4.13
CA LEU A 24 2.53 -3.61 3.24
C LEU A 24 4.00 -3.32 3.62
N GLU A 25 4.35 -3.26 4.91
CA GLU A 25 5.75 -3.12 5.35
C GLU A 25 6.62 -4.31 4.91
N VAL A 26 6.12 -5.54 5.05
CA VAL A 26 6.83 -6.74 4.62
C VAL A 26 7.07 -6.73 3.11
N LEU A 27 6.04 -6.38 2.33
CA LEU A 27 6.16 -6.28 0.87
C LEU A 27 7.09 -5.15 0.44
N ALA A 28 7.02 -4.00 1.10
CA ALA A 28 7.90 -2.86 0.84
C ALA A 28 9.36 -3.24 1.06
N LYS A 29 9.66 -3.97 2.13
CA LYS A 29 11.00 -4.50 2.39
C LYS A 29 11.43 -5.54 1.35
N LYS A 30 10.55 -6.48 0.97
CA LYS A 30 10.83 -7.51 -0.06
C LYS A 30 11.17 -6.86 -1.42
N LYS A 31 10.51 -5.76 -1.76
CA LYS A 31 10.61 -5.09 -3.06
C LYS A 31 11.52 -3.84 -3.02
N ASP A 32 12.29 -3.65 -1.94
CA ASP A 32 13.20 -2.51 -1.70
C ASP A 32 12.57 -1.14 -2.04
N THR A 33 11.40 -0.89 -1.47
CA THR A 33 10.60 0.29 -1.79
C THR A 33 9.86 0.81 -0.56
N THR A 34 9.04 1.83 -0.73
CA THR A 34 8.26 2.45 0.34
C THR A 34 6.85 1.87 0.41
N LEU A 35 6.25 1.90 1.61
CA LEU A 35 4.91 1.38 1.86
C LEU A 35 3.84 2.01 0.94
N ASP A 36 3.90 3.32 0.75
CA ASP A 36 3.00 4.07 -0.13
C ASP A 36 3.17 3.62 -1.59
N ALA A 37 4.39 3.35 -2.04
CA ALA A 37 4.63 2.87 -3.39
C ALA A 37 4.01 1.47 -3.62
N VAL A 38 4.10 0.55 -2.65
CA VAL A 38 3.41 -0.76 -2.71
C VAL A 38 1.90 -0.60 -2.75
N LEU A 39 1.35 0.31 -1.93
CA LEU A 39 -0.09 0.55 -1.90
C LEU A 39 -0.60 1.11 -3.23
N PHE A 40 0.13 2.05 -3.84
CA PHE A 40 -0.24 2.59 -5.15
C PHE A 40 -0.04 1.56 -6.27
N SER A 41 1.02 0.75 -6.23
CA SER A 41 1.22 -0.31 -7.24
C SER A 41 0.11 -1.36 -7.18
N TRP A 42 -0.44 -1.64 -5.99
CA TRP A 42 -1.60 -2.51 -5.84
C TRP A 42 -2.86 -1.98 -6.54
N HIS A 43 -3.08 -0.66 -6.48
CA HIS A 43 -4.17 -0.01 -7.23
C HIS A 43 -3.92 -0.08 -8.74
N LEU A 44 -2.70 0.21 -9.18
CA LEU A 44 -2.32 0.20 -10.60
C LEU A 44 -2.38 -1.22 -11.21
N PHE A 45 -2.10 -2.25 -10.40
CA PHE A 45 -2.18 -3.66 -10.82
C PHE A 45 -3.63 -4.19 -10.89
N HIS A 46 -4.61 -3.44 -10.36
CA HIS A 46 -6.00 -3.88 -10.34
C HIS A 46 -6.52 -4.12 -11.77
N PRO A 47 -7.29 -5.20 -12.04
CA PRO A 47 -7.78 -5.54 -13.38
C PRO A 47 -8.59 -4.42 -14.05
N ALA A 48 -9.30 -3.62 -13.26
CA ALA A 48 -10.05 -2.45 -13.71
C ALA A 48 -9.19 -1.21 -14.04
N GLN A 49 -7.86 -1.30 -13.97
CA GLN A 49 -6.92 -0.23 -14.33
C GLN A 49 -7.18 1.09 -13.57
N LEU A 50 -7.21 1.01 -12.24
CA LEU A 50 -7.51 2.17 -11.39
C LEU A 50 -6.38 3.21 -11.45
N VAL A 51 -6.75 4.48 -11.48
CA VAL A 51 -5.80 5.60 -11.38
C VAL A 51 -5.89 6.24 -9.99
N PRO A 52 -4.90 6.06 -9.11
CA PRO A 52 -4.92 6.63 -7.77
C PRO A 52 -4.77 8.16 -7.82
N VAL A 53 -5.65 8.87 -7.13
CA VAL A 53 -5.56 10.33 -6.93
C VAL A 53 -4.73 10.62 -5.68
N LEU A 54 -3.71 11.45 -5.80
CA LEU A 54 -2.86 11.84 -4.67
C LEU A 54 -3.48 12.99 -3.88
N GLY A 55 -3.93 12.73 -2.66
CA GLY A 55 -4.47 13.74 -1.74
C GLY A 55 -3.43 14.63 -1.05
N THR A 56 -2.25 14.83 -1.65
CA THR A 56 -1.15 15.57 -1.03
C THR A 56 -0.58 16.62 -1.99
N ASN A 57 -0.21 17.79 -1.46
CA ASN A 57 0.51 18.83 -2.18
C ASN A 57 2.03 18.81 -1.92
N ARG A 58 2.52 17.81 -1.17
CA ARG A 58 3.93 17.72 -0.77
C ARG A 58 4.77 17.10 -1.90
N PRO A 59 5.74 17.83 -2.48
CA PRO A 59 6.50 17.33 -3.64
C PRO A 59 7.29 16.05 -3.38
N ASP A 60 7.82 15.88 -2.16
CA ASP A 60 8.51 14.66 -1.73
C ASP A 60 7.59 13.43 -1.79
N ARG A 61 6.33 13.58 -1.37
CA ARG A 61 5.33 12.51 -1.40
C ARG A 61 4.87 12.18 -2.80
N ILE A 62 4.73 13.20 -3.65
CA ILE A 62 4.41 13.02 -5.07
C ILE A 62 5.51 12.22 -5.77
N ARG A 63 6.79 12.57 -5.55
CA ARG A 63 7.95 11.82 -6.08
C ARG A 63 8.05 10.41 -5.50
N SER A 64 7.69 10.21 -4.23
CA SER A 64 7.64 8.85 -3.66
C SER A 64 6.62 7.97 -4.36
N ALA A 65 5.42 8.52 -4.64
CA ALA A 65 4.34 7.78 -5.30
C ALA A 65 4.71 7.31 -6.72
N THR A 66 5.57 8.02 -7.45
CA THR A 66 5.99 7.60 -8.80
C THR A 66 6.78 6.29 -8.79
N LYS A 67 7.36 5.88 -7.65
CA LYS A 67 8.03 4.58 -7.52
C LYS A 67 7.05 3.41 -7.70
N ALA A 68 5.76 3.63 -7.52
CA ALA A 68 4.73 2.61 -7.72
C ALA A 68 4.74 2.00 -9.12
N PHE A 69 5.08 2.80 -10.14
CA PHE A 69 5.16 2.36 -11.55
C PHE A 69 6.35 1.42 -11.82
N GLN A 70 7.30 1.31 -10.90
CA GLN A 70 8.48 0.47 -11.03
C GLN A 70 8.35 -0.85 -10.26
N ILE A 71 7.26 -1.02 -9.50
CA ILE A 71 7.04 -2.21 -8.68
C ILE A 71 6.28 -3.26 -9.51
N GLN A 72 6.90 -4.43 -9.67
CA GLN A 72 6.22 -5.60 -10.22
C GLN A 72 5.62 -6.43 -9.07
N LEU A 73 4.30 -6.34 -8.92
CA LEU A 73 3.54 -7.20 -8.02
C LEU A 73 3.29 -8.56 -8.66
N GLU A 74 3.41 -9.59 -7.83
CA GLU A 74 2.91 -10.93 -8.14
C GLU A 74 1.42 -11.00 -7.78
N ILE A 75 0.68 -11.93 -8.39
CA ILE A 75 -0.77 -12.07 -8.11
C ILE A 75 -1.01 -12.46 -6.65
N GLU A 76 -0.09 -13.22 -6.05
CA GLU A 76 -0.09 -13.59 -4.64
C GLU A 76 0.10 -12.36 -3.73
N ASP A 77 0.96 -11.41 -4.13
CA ASP A 77 1.13 -10.16 -3.40
C ASP A 77 -0.17 -9.34 -3.43
N TRP A 78 -0.87 -9.35 -4.57
CA TRP A 78 -2.15 -8.66 -4.72
C TRP A 78 -3.23 -9.24 -3.80
N PHE A 79 -3.37 -10.56 -3.76
CA PHE A 79 -4.31 -11.24 -2.87
C PHE A 79 -3.95 -11.08 -1.40
N ARG A 80 -2.66 -11.13 -1.04
CA ARG A 80 -2.20 -10.88 0.34
C ARG A 80 -2.64 -9.51 0.86
N ILE A 81 -2.52 -8.47 0.04
CA ILE A 81 -2.97 -7.11 0.40
C ILE A 81 -4.49 -7.09 0.55
N LEU A 82 -5.23 -7.69 -0.38
CA LEU A 82 -6.69 -7.78 -0.33
C LEU A 82 -7.17 -8.47 0.96
N GLU A 83 -6.67 -9.67 1.25
CA GLU A 83 -7.03 -10.46 2.44
C GLU A 83 -6.74 -9.70 3.73
N ALA A 84 -5.58 -9.04 3.81
CA ALA A 84 -5.19 -8.25 4.95
C ALA A 84 -6.13 -7.04 5.17
N GLY A 85 -6.54 -6.37 4.08
CA GLY A 85 -7.47 -5.24 4.14
C GLY A 85 -8.90 -5.64 4.53
N ILE A 86 -9.41 -6.74 3.95
CA ILE A 86 -10.76 -7.24 4.26
C ILE A 86 -10.84 -8.03 5.57
N GLY A 87 -9.70 -8.49 6.10
CA GLY A 87 -9.61 -9.25 7.35
C GLY A 87 -10.07 -10.70 7.27
N LYS A 88 -10.19 -11.27 6.06
CA LYS A 88 -10.59 -12.66 5.82
C LYS A 88 -9.92 -13.20 4.55
N ARG A 89 -9.84 -14.52 4.42
CA ARG A 89 -9.35 -15.18 3.20
C ARG A 89 -10.35 -14.97 2.05
N VAL A 90 -9.82 -14.84 0.83
CA VAL A 90 -10.66 -14.77 -0.37
C VAL A 90 -11.20 -16.18 -0.67
N PRO A 91 -12.46 -16.34 -1.11
CA PRO A 91 -13.04 -17.65 -1.42
C PRO A 91 -12.31 -18.43 -2.51
#